data_AF-A0A355B3T3-F1
#
_entry.id   AF-A0A355B3T3-F1
#
_cell.length_a   1.000
_cell.length_b   1.000
_cell.length_c   1.000
_cell.angle_alpha   90.00
_cell.angle_beta   90.00
_cell.angle_gamma   90.00
#
_symmetry.space_group_name_H-M   'P 1'
#
loop_
_entity.id
_entity.type
_entity.pdbx_description
1 polymer ?
#
loop_
_entity_poly.entity_id
_entity_poly.type
_entity_poly.pdbx_seq_one_letter_code
_entity_poly.pdbx_strand_id
1 'polypeptide(L)'
;MDDLEETEAGLRVHVRSSKTDQEGAGEVVPIIRGARACPVEAVNAWLAAAGISEGPLFRRMVKGGRAAPGGLSPYSIGQTVKRYAALAGFKAAEFGGHSLRAGFATSAAEEDPRVRVQSVLRRGDD
;
A
#
# COMPACT_ATOMS: atom_id res chain seq x y z
N MET A 1 5.86 -5.97 -15.62
CA MET A 1 4.91 -5.33 -14.71
C MET A 1 5.08 -3.85 -14.86
N ASP A 2 4.06 -3.16 -15.35
CA ASP A 2 4.27 -1.86 -16.02
C ASP A 2 4.10 -0.67 -15.09
N ASP A 3 3.49 -0.90 -13.92
CA ASP A 3 3.18 0.14 -12.94
C ASP A 3 4.25 0.27 -11.85
N LEU A 4 5.35 -0.50 -11.92
CA LEU A 4 6.45 -0.46 -10.97
C LEU A 4 7.79 -0.24 -11.68
N GLU A 5 8.52 0.77 -11.22
CA GLU A 5 9.89 1.05 -11.62
C GLU A 5 10.78 1.04 -10.37
N GLU A 6 11.77 0.15 -10.31
CA GLU A 6 12.75 0.13 -9.22
C GLU A 6 13.89 1.10 -9.50
N THR A 7 14.27 1.86 -8.47
CA THR A 7 15.33 2.85 -8.46
C THR A 7 16.26 2.59 -7.26
N GLU A 8 17.38 3.28 -7.21
CA GLU A 8 18.30 3.19 -6.06
C GLU A 8 17.59 3.58 -4.75
N ALA A 9 16.80 4.65 -4.77
CA ALA A 9 16.07 5.18 -3.61
C ALA A 9 14.85 4.35 -3.19
N GLY A 10 14.30 3.54 -4.09
CA GLY A 10 13.14 2.68 -3.82
C GLY A 10 12.30 2.36 -5.06
N LEU A 11 10.98 2.39 -4.96
CA LEU A 11 10.06 2.13 -6.08
C LEU A 11 9.35 3.41 -6.51
N ARG A 12 9.13 3.56 -7.80
CA ARG A 12 8.20 4.51 -8.41
C ARG A 12 6.97 3.72 -8.85
N VAL A 13 5.83 4.01 -8.22
CA VAL A 13 4.56 3.31 -8.47
C VAL A 13 3.67 4.19 -9.33
N HIS A 14 3.34 3.75 -10.53
CA HIS A 14 2.39 4.45 -11.38
C HIS A 14 0.96 4.09 -10.96
N VAL A 15 0.24 5.06 -10.39
CA VAL A 15 -1.19 4.93 -10.11
C VAL A 15 -1.95 5.56 -11.27
N ARG A 16 -2.52 4.70 -12.13
CA ARG A 16 -3.12 5.13 -13.41
C ARG A 16 -4.33 6.05 -13.25
N SER A 17 -5.07 5.91 -12.16
CA SER A 17 -6.19 6.78 -11.81
C SER A 17 -6.47 6.73 -10.33
N SER A 18 -7.07 7.80 -9.80
CA SER A 18 -7.45 7.89 -8.39
C SER A 18 -8.84 8.53 -8.27
N LYS A 19 -9.48 8.39 -7.10
CA LYS A 19 -10.80 9.00 -6.84
C LYS A 19 -10.80 10.53 -7.04
N THR A 20 -9.66 11.18 -6.80
CA THR A 20 -9.49 12.63 -6.94
C THR A 20 -8.94 13.06 -8.29
N ASP A 21 -8.60 12.10 -9.18
CA ASP A 21 -8.07 12.35 -10.51
C ASP A 21 -9.19 12.22 -11.54
N GLN A 22 -10.02 13.27 -11.64
CA GLN A 22 -11.17 13.28 -12.54
C GLN A 22 -10.75 13.34 -14.03
N GLU A 23 -9.54 13.80 -14.32
CA GLU A 23 -9.00 13.93 -15.68
C GLU A 23 -8.22 12.68 -16.13
N GLY A 24 -7.95 11.74 -15.20
CA GLY A 24 -7.23 10.50 -15.50
C GLY A 24 -5.76 10.70 -15.88
N ALA A 25 -5.15 11.77 -15.38
CA ALA A 25 -3.75 12.08 -15.65
C ALA A 25 -2.80 11.02 -15.07
N GLY A 26 -3.25 10.28 -14.06
CA GLY A 26 -2.43 9.36 -13.30
C GLY A 26 -1.36 10.07 -12.49
N GLU A 27 -0.59 9.30 -11.74
CA GLU A 27 0.50 9.84 -10.95
C GLU A 27 1.59 8.80 -10.68
N VAL A 28 2.78 9.29 -10.33
CA VAL A 28 3.86 8.45 -9.83
C VAL A 28 4.05 8.70 -8.33
N VAL A 29 3.82 7.66 -7.53
CA VAL A 29 4.01 7.67 -6.09
C VAL A 29 5.37 7.06 -5.74
N PRO A 30 6.30 7.82 -5.13
CA PRO A 30 7.56 7.26 -4.65
C PRO A 30 7.35 6.46 -3.37
N ILE A 31 7.91 5.25 -3.34
CA ILE A 31 7.95 4.36 -2.17
C ILE A 31 9.41 4.18 -1.78
N ILE A 32 9.79 4.73 -0.64
CA ILE A 32 11.18 4.74 -0.18
C ILE A 32 11.53 3.42 0.52
N ARG A 33 12.81 3.00 0.42
CA ARG A 33 13.33 1.87 1.20
C ARG A 33 13.24 2.17 2.70
N GLY A 34 12.68 1.23 3.45
CA GLY A 34 12.52 1.34 4.91
C GLY A 34 13.57 0.52 5.65
N ALA A 35 14.13 1.05 6.73
CA ALA A 35 15.19 0.38 7.48
C ALA A 35 14.74 -0.83 8.33
N ARG A 36 13.50 -0.80 8.86
CA ARG A 36 12.95 -1.86 9.73
C ARG A 36 11.99 -2.81 9.01
N ALA A 37 11.23 -2.26 8.06
CA ALA A 37 10.29 -2.99 7.21
C ALA A 37 10.37 -2.37 5.82
N CYS A 38 11.20 -2.95 4.95
CA CYS A 38 11.46 -2.38 3.63
C CYS A 38 10.33 -2.74 2.65
N PRO A 39 9.56 -1.76 2.14
CA PRO A 39 8.47 -2.05 1.21
C PRO A 39 8.96 -2.64 -0.11
N VAL A 40 10.15 -2.22 -0.56
CA VAL A 40 10.75 -2.69 -1.82
C VAL A 40 11.08 -4.18 -1.73
N GLU A 41 11.73 -4.59 -0.64
CA GLU A 41 12.03 -6.01 -0.40
C GLU A 41 10.75 -6.84 -0.27
N ALA A 42 9.74 -6.32 0.43
CA ALA A 42 8.47 -7.01 0.59
C ALA A 42 7.74 -7.21 -0.76
N VAL A 43 7.75 -6.18 -1.63
CA VAL A 43 7.16 -6.27 -2.98
C VAL A 43 7.94 -7.27 -3.83
N ASN A 44 9.27 -7.23 -3.82
CA ASN A 44 10.10 -8.14 -4.60
C ASN A 44 9.94 -9.60 -4.13
N ALA A 45 9.90 -9.83 -2.82
CA ALA A 45 9.64 -11.15 -2.24
C ALA A 45 8.24 -11.67 -2.63
N TRP A 46 7.23 -10.80 -2.62
CA TRP A 46 5.88 -11.14 -3.04
C TRP A 46 5.80 -11.48 -4.53
N LEU A 47 6.40 -10.66 -5.40
CA LEU A 47 6.47 -10.88 -6.84
C LEU A 47 7.07 -12.26 -7.16
N ALA A 48 8.18 -12.59 -6.50
CA ALA A 48 8.85 -13.87 -6.65
C ALA A 48 7.98 -15.04 -6.14
N ALA A 49 7.42 -14.92 -4.94
CA ALA A 49 6.60 -15.98 -4.34
C ALA A 49 5.29 -16.25 -5.09
N ALA A 50 4.68 -15.21 -5.67
CA ALA A 50 3.43 -15.30 -6.40
C ALA A 50 3.61 -15.53 -7.91
N GLY A 51 4.84 -15.49 -8.42
CA GLY A 51 5.15 -15.69 -9.84
C GLY A 51 4.51 -14.62 -10.74
N ILE A 52 4.52 -13.36 -10.30
CA ILE A 52 3.82 -12.28 -11.00
C ILE A 52 4.80 -11.54 -11.93
N SER A 53 4.50 -11.52 -13.23
CA SER A 53 5.23 -10.72 -14.23
C SER A 53 4.40 -9.59 -14.83
N GLU A 54 3.07 -9.69 -14.78
CA GLU A 54 2.11 -8.76 -15.36
C GLU A 54 0.82 -8.68 -14.51
N GLY A 55 -0.08 -7.76 -14.84
CA GLY A 55 -1.39 -7.61 -14.17
C GLY A 55 -1.31 -7.07 -12.74
N PRO A 56 -2.34 -7.30 -11.91
CA PRO A 56 -2.40 -6.74 -10.56
C PRO A 56 -1.24 -7.18 -9.66
N LEU A 57 -0.54 -6.23 -9.05
CA LEU A 57 0.51 -6.48 -8.06
C LEU A 57 -0.03 -7.33 -6.91
N PHE A 58 -1.12 -6.91 -6.27
CA PHE A 58 -1.76 -7.71 -5.22
C PHE A 58 -2.78 -8.66 -5.83
N ARG A 59 -2.45 -9.94 -5.84
CA ARG A 59 -3.30 -11.00 -6.41
C ARG A 59 -4.37 -11.47 -5.43
N ARG A 60 -5.47 -11.95 -5.99
CA ARG A 60 -6.47 -12.69 -5.23
C ARG A 60 -5.80 -13.91 -4.58
N MET A 61 -6.11 -14.13 -3.31
CA MET A 61 -5.64 -15.31 -2.56
C MET A 61 -6.74 -16.36 -2.49
N VAL A 62 -6.41 -17.61 -2.79
CA VAL A 62 -7.32 -18.76 -2.64
C VAL A 62 -6.97 -19.60 -1.42
N LYS A 63 -7.88 -20.49 -1.03
CA LYS A 63 -7.67 -21.43 0.08
C LYS A 63 -6.37 -22.21 -0.11
N GLY A 64 -5.58 -22.29 0.96
CA GLY A 64 -4.26 -22.91 0.95
C GLY A 64 -3.11 -21.95 0.61
N GLY A 65 -3.33 -20.64 0.63
CA GLY A 65 -2.25 -19.65 0.56
C GLY A 65 -1.67 -19.44 -0.84
N ARG A 66 -2.41 -19.81 -1.88
CA ARG A 66 -1.96 -19.66 -3.28
C ARG A 66 -2.49 -18.36 -3.88
N ALA A 67 -1.64 -17.67 -4.64
CA ALA A 67 -2.06 -16.56 -5.48
C ALA A 67 -2.83 -17.08 -6.69
N ALA A 68 -3.86 -16.35 -7.10
CA ALA A 68 -4.69 -16.67 -8.26
C ALA A 68 -4.86 -15.43 -9.15
N PRO A 69 -5.25 -15.60 -10.43
CA PRO A 69 -5.57 -14.48 -11.30
C PRO A 69 -6.65 -13.56 -10.70
N GLY A 70 -6.58 -12.29 -11.08
CA GLY A 70 -7.40 -11.20 -10.53
C GLY A 70 -6.73 -10.43 -9.38
N GLY A 71 -7.22 -9.22 -9.13
CA GLY A 71 -6.75 -8.37 -8.04
C GLY A 71 -7.33 -8.76 -6.69
N LEU A 72 -6.58 -8.45 -5.63
CA LEU A 72 -7.08 -8.54 -4.25
C LEU A 72 -8.19 -7.51 -4.03
N SER A 73 -9.27 -7.90 -3.34
CA SER A 73 -10.37 -6.97 -3.07
C SER A 73 -10.03 -5.99 -1.94
N PRO A 74 -10.58 -4.77 -1.96
CA PRO A 74 -10.43 -3.81 -0.86
C PRO A 74 -10.88 -4.36 0.49
N TYR A 75 -11.93 -5.18 0.48
CA TYR A 75 -12.40 -5.87 1.68
C TYR A 75 -11.31 -6.79 2.27
N SER A 76 -10.66 -7.60 1.44
CA SER A 76 -9.59 -8.51 1.88
C SER A 76 -8.38 -7.77 2.41
N ILE A 77 -8.05 -6.59 1.86
CA ILE A 77 -7.02 -5.71 2.41
C ILE A 77 -7.41 -5.29 3.84
N GLY A 78 -8.63 -4.80 4.03
CA GLY A 78 -9.14 -4.42 5.35
C GLY A 78 -9.10 -5.58 6.37
N GLN A 79 -9.50 -6.78 5.97
CA GLN A 79 -9.42 -7.97 6.84
C GLN A 79 -7.97 -8.36 7.16
N THR A 80 -7.05 -8.20 6.21
CA THR A 80 -5.62 -8.46 6.42
C THR A 80 -5.05 -7.51 7.47
N VAL A 81 -5.35 -6.21 7.36
CA VAL A 81 -4.94 -5.20 8.37
C VAL A 81 -5.49 -5.56 9.74
N LYS A 82 -6.78 -5.88 9.84
CA LYS A 82 -7.42 -6.29 11.11
C LYS A 82 -6.75 -7.50 11.73
N ARG A 83 -6.46 -8.52 10.91
CA ARG A 83 -5.78 -9.74 11.36
C ARG A 83 -4.40 -9.43 11.94
N TYR A 84 -3.58 -8.64 11.25
CA TYR A 84 -2.23 -8.32 11.74
C TYR A 84 -2.27 -7.38 12.95
N ALA A 85 -3.24 -6.48 13.04
CA ALA A 85 -3.46 -5.67 14.25
C ALA A 85 -3.75 -6.55 15.48
N ALA A 86 -4.61 -7.57 15.34
CA ALA A 86 -4.86 -8.53 16.41
C ALA A 86 -3.60 -9.31 16.82
N LEU A 87 -2.81 -9.78 15.84
CA LEU A 87 -1.55 -10.49 16.10
C LEU A 87 -0.52 -9.60 16.82
N ALA A 88 -0.56 -8.29 16.58
CA ALA A 88 0.26 -7.31 17.28
C ALA A 88 -0.31 -6.89 18.65
N GLY A 89 -1.42 -7.48 19.10
CA GLY A 89 -2.03 -7.20 20.41
C GLY A 89 -3.04 -6.06 20.44
N PHE A 90 -3.41 -5.49 19.29
CA PHE A 90 -4.41 -4.42 19.21
C PHE A 90 -5.84 -4.96 19.05
N LYS A 91 -6.84 -4.11 19.35
CA LYS A 91 -8.25 -4.43 19.12
C LYS A 91 -8.58 -4.30 17.62
N ALA A 92 -8.69 -5.42 16.92
CA ALA A 92 -8.95 -5.46 15.48
C ALA A 92 -10.16 -4.63 15.00
N ALA A 93 -11.18 -4.43 15.85
CA ALA A 93 -12.35 -3.62 15.51
C ALA A 93 -12.01 -2.15 15.22
N GLU A 94 -10.89 -1.64 15.74
CA GLU A 94 -10.41 -0.26 15.57
C GLU A 94 -9.60 -0.09 14.27
N PHE A 95 -9.37 -1.16 13.51
CA PHE A 95 -8.50 -1.17 12.33
C PHE A 95 -9.26 -1.47 11.03
N GLY A 96 -8.74 -1.02 9.90
CA GLY A 96 -9.29 -1.28 8.57
C GLY A 96 -8.38 -0.76 7.46
N GLY A 97 -8.87 -0.77 6.22
CA GLY A 97 -8.08 -0.40 5.03
C GLY A 97 -7.50 1.02 5.07
N HIS A 98 -8.13 1.93 5.83
CA HIS A 98 -7.65 3.31 6.00
C HIS A 98 -6.70 3.50 7.18
N SER A 99 -6.57 2.53 8.08
CA SER A 99 -5.79 2.70 9.31
C SER A 99 -4.31 2.89 9.04
N LEU A 100 -3.74 2.24 8.01
CA LEU A 100 -2.34 2.44 7.62
C LEU A 100 -2.08 3.87 7.13
N ARG A 101 -3.04 4.46 6.40
CA ARG A 101 -2.97 5.85 5.94
C ARG A 101 -3.03 6.82 7.13
N ALA A 102 -3.96 6.59 8.05
CA ALA A 102 -4.10 7.40 9.25
C ALA A 102 -2.88 7.28 10.18
N GLY A 103 -2.31 6.08 10.35
CA GLY A 103 -1.09 5.88 11.14
C GLY A 103 0.11 6.60 10.52
N PHE A 104 0.29 6.46 9.20
CA PHE A 104 1.35 7.16 8.47
C PHE A 104 1.26 8.69 8.64
N ALA A 105 0.04 9.23 8.62
CA ALA A 105 -0.22 10.65 8.86
C ALA A 105 0.36 11.15 10.17
N THR A 106 0.02 10.43 11.25
CA THR A 106 0.37 10.78 12.61
C THR A 106 1.88 10.69 12.78
N SER A 107 2.49 9.58 12.37
CA SER A 107 3.94 9.40 12.49
C SER A 107 4.72 10.44 11.67
N ALA A 108 4.24 10.81 10.48
CA ALA A 108 4.89 11.86 9.69
C ALA A 108 4.82 13.24 10.38
N ALA A 109 3.71 13.55 11.05
CA ALA A 109 3.56 14.79 11.82
C ALA A 109 4.41 14.82 13.09
N GLU A 110 4.59 13.66 13.74
CA GLU A 110 5.41 13.50 14.95
C GLU A 110 6.91 13.66 14.64
N GLU A 111 7.37 13.14 13.50
CA GLU A 111 8.78 13.21 13.08
C GLU A 111 9.19 14.59 12.53
N ASP A 112 8.33 15.24 11.75
CA ASP A 112 8.54 16.64 11.35
C ASP A 112 7.20 17.40 11.30
N PRO A 113 6.92 18.27 12.29
CA PRO A 113 5.66 19.00 12.37
C PRO A 113 5.43 20.00 11.21
N ARG A 114 6.45 20.24 10.36
CA ARG A 114 6.33 21.05 9.14
C ARG A 114 5.86 20.25 7.94
N VAL A 115 5.85 18.92 7.99
CA VAL A 115 5.26 18.08 6.94
C VAL A 115 3.77 18.38 6.89
N ARG A 116 3.30 18.94 5.77
CA ARG A 116 1.86 19.02 5.51
C ARG A 116 1.34 17.60 5.30
N VAL A 117 0.84 17.01 6.38
CA VAL A 117 0.18 15.70 6.37
C VAL A 117 -0.88 15.59 5.27
N GLN A 118 -1.60 16.68 4.98
CA GLN A 118 -2.57 16.76 3.88
C GLN A 118 -1.99 16.50 2.49
N SER A 119 -0.76 16.95 2.19
CA SER A 119 -0.13 16.71 0.88
C SER A 119 0.35 15.27 0.72
N VAL A 120 0.64 14.57 1.82
CA VAL A 120 1.04 13.15 1.79
C VAL A 120 -0.17 12.22 1.88
N LEU A 121 -1.23 12.63 2.58
CA LEU A 121 -2.46 11.85 2.74
C LEU A 121 -3.58 12.21 1.77
N ARG A 122 -3.38 13.11 0.80
CA ARG A 122 -4.38 13.52 -0.20
C ARG A 122 -5.83 13.42 0.32
N ARG A 123 -6.11 14.09 1.44
CA ARG A 123 -7.49 14.26 1.91
C ARG A 123 -8.08 15.27 0.93
N GLY A 124 -9.03 14.84 0.11
CA GLY A 124 -9.91 15.81 -0.53
C GLY A 124 -10.65 16.52 0.60
N ASP A 125 -10.60 17.84 0.61
CA ASP A 125 -11.60 18.62 1.33
C ASP A 125 -12.97 18.22 0.75
N ASP A 126 -13.94 17.94 1.63
CA ASP A 126 -15.32 17.61 1.26
C ASP A 126 -15.96 18.67 0.35
#